data_AF-R4XH48-F1
#
_entry.id   AF-R4XH48-F1
#
_cell.length_a   1.000
_cell.length_b   1.000
_cell.length_c   1.000
_cell.angle_alpha   90.00
_cell.angle_beta   90.00
_cell.angle_gamma   90.00
#
_symmetry.space_group_name_H-M   'P 1'
#
loop_
_entity.id
_entity.type
_entity.pdbx_description
1 polymer ?
#
loop_
_entity_poly.entity_id
_entity_poly.type
_entity_poly.pdbx_seq_one_letter_code
_entity_poly.pdbx_strand_id
1 'polypeptide(L)'
;MMASNGDPVATTRAPTPVSYSIALQDLTVPQIHAELSRLSNSETRLRETNTELNKEEYRDEQFAVEAVSENEAVLQSYEWRREIIGYELRRRGLLSMPGVHEGQTPTGDVSSEESGEQGIEL
;
A
#
# COMPACT_ATOMS: atom_id res chain seq x y z
N MET A 1 -40.84 -11.41 -28.21
CA MET A 1 -39.55 -10.70 -28.15
C MET A 1 -39.18 -10.58 -26.67
N MET A 2 -38.24 -11.41 -26.19
CA MET A 2 -37.75 -11.30 -24.82
C MET A 2 -36.59 -10.32 -24.81
N ALA A 3 -36.72 -9.24 -24.05
CA ALA A 3 -35.62 -8.32 -23.79
C ALA A 3 -34.64 -9.02 -22.85
N SER A 4 -33.46 -9.37 -23.36
CA SER A 4 -32.33 -9.77 -22.52
C SER A 4 -31.92 -8.55 -21.69
N ASN A 5 -32.24 -8.58 -20.40
CA ASN A 5 -31.61 -7.72 -19.41
C ASN A 5 -30.15 -8.14 -19.33
N GLY A 6 -29.30 -7.48 -20.10
CA GLY A 6 -27.87 -7.52 -19.87
C GLY A 6 -27.62 -6.84 -18.53
N ASP A 7 -27.38 -7.63 -17.49
CA ASP A 7 -26.78 -7.11 -16.27
C ASP A 7 -25.53 -6.32 -16.68
N PRO A 8 -25.35 -5.07 -16.21
CA PRO A 8 -24.10 -4.38 -16.45
C PRO A 8 -23.03 -5.21 -15.75
N VAL A 9 -22.24 -5.94 -16.54
CA VAL A 9 -20.95 -6.45 -16.10
C VAL A 9 -20.24 -5.21 -15.59
N ALA A 10 -20.14 -5.08 -14.27
CA ALA A 10 -19.39 -4.03 -13.64
C ALA A 10 -17.93 -4.27 -14.04
N THR A 11 -17.54 -3.77 -15.21
CA THR A 11 -16.15 -3.54 -15.55
C THR A 11 -15.67 -2.62 -14.45
N THR A 12 -15.01 -3.19 -13.44
CA THR A 12 -14.37 -2.49 -12.35
C THR A 12 -13.20 -1.72 -12.94
N ARG A 13 -13.53 -0.63 -13.64
CA ARG A 13 -12.54 0.25 -14.25
C ARG A 13 -11.62 0.69 -13.12
N ALA A 14 -10.34 0.42 -13.27
CA ALA A 14 -9.34 0.86 -12.31
C ALA A 14 -9.52 2.37 -12.05
N PRO A 15 -9.48 2.82 -10.79
CA PRO A 15 -9.61 4.23 -10.47
C PRO A 15 -8.48 4.99 -11.17
N THR A 16 -8.81 6.18 -11.65
CA THR A 16 -7.79 7.14 -12.11
C THR A 16 -7.04 7.70 -10.90
N PRO A 17 -5.80 8.22 -11.07
CA PRO A 17 -5.06 8.88 -10.00
C PRO A 17 -5.87 9.97 -9.30
N VAL A 18 -6.58 10.80 -10.05
CA VAL A 18 -7.41 11.90 -9.52
C VAL A 18 -8.59 11.38 -8.72
N SER A 19 -9.33 10.39 -9.23
CA SER A 19 -10.46 9.82 -8.48
C SER A 19 -10.00 9.09 -7.21
N TYR A 20 -8.80 8.50 -7.23
CA TYR A 20 -8.24 7.80 -6.07
C TYR A 20 -7.82 8.80 -4.98
N SER A 21 -7.19 9.91 -5.35
CA SER A 21 -6.79 10.94 -4.38
C SER A 21 -7.98 11.59 -3.68
N ILE A 22 -9.08 11.83 -4.41
CA ILE A 22 -10.34 12.33 -3.82
C ILE A 22 -10.88 11.31 -2.81
N ALA A 23 -10.98 10.03 -3.20
CA ALA A 23 -11.50 8.99 -2.32
C ALA A 23 -10.67 8.82 -1.03
N LEU A 24 -9.35 9.01 -1.08
CA LEU A 24 -8.50 8.94 0.11
C LEU A 24 -8.78 10.05 1.14
N GLN A 25 -9.31 11.20 0.71
CA GLN A 25 -9.64 12.30 1.63
C GLN A 25 -10.75 11.91 2.60
N ASP A 26 -11.67 11.04 2.16
CA ASP A 26 -12.80 10.56 2.96
C ASP A 26 -12.42 9.42 3.93
N LEU A 27 -11.23 8.84 3.77
CA LEU A 27 -10.76 7.75 4.62
C LEU A 27 -10.12 8.27 5.92
N THR A 28 -10.36 7.54 7.01
CA THR A 28 -9.62 7.71 8.27
C THR A 28 -8.19 7.16 8.14
N VAL A 29 -7.29 7.59 9.03
CA VAL A 29 -5.90 7.13 9.05
C VAL A 29 -5.76 5.60 9.15
N PRO A 30 -6.49 4.89 10.05
CA PRO A 30 -6.45 3.43 10.08
C PRO A 30 -6.91 2.79 8.77
N GLN A 31 -7.92 3.35 8.10
CA GLN A 31 -8.39 2.87 6.80
C GLN A 31 -7.33 3.05 5.70
N ILE A 32 -6.58 4.16 5.73
CA ILE A 32 -5.46 4.37 4.81
C ILE A 32 -4.34 3.34 5.03
N HIS A 33 -3.99 3.05 6.29
CA HIS A 33 -3.00 2.00 6.59
C HIS A 33 -3.49 0.60 6.20
N ALA A 34 -4.78 0.32 6.38
CA ALA A 34 -5.39 -0.93 5.93
C ALA A 34 -5.32 -1.07 4.40
N GLU A 35 -5.62 0.01 3.66
CA GLU A 35 -5.51 0.04 2.21
C GLU A 35 -4.06 -0.17 1.75
N LEU A 36 -3.09 0.47 2.40
CA LEU A 36 -1.66 0.27 2.10
C LEU A 36 -1.23 -1.19 2.32
N SER A 37 -1.70 -1.80 3.41
CA SER A 37 -1.42 -3.21 3.73
C SER A 37 -2.05 -4.15 2.69
N ARG A 38 -3.28 -3.85 2.26
CA ARG A 38 -3.97 -4.58 1.20
C ARG A 38 -3.22 -4.49 -0.13
N LEU A 39 -2.78 -3.28 -0.52
CA LEU A 39 -2.01 -3.06 -1.75
C LEU A 39 -0.69 -3.84 -1.72
N SER A 40 0.04 -3.79 -0.61
CA SER A 40 1.29 -4.55 -0.42
C SER A 40 1.07 -6.05 -0.57
N ASN A 41 0.07 -6.61 0.10
CA ASN A 41 -0.25 -8.03 -0.02
C ASN A 41 -0.65 -8.44 -1.44
N SER A 42 -1.41 -7.57 -2.12
CA SER A 42 -1.85 -7.82 -3.50
C SER A 42 -0.67 -7.78 -4.47
N GLU A 43 0.24 -6.82 -4.31
CA GLU A 43 1.47 -6.72 -5.08
C GLU A 43 2.35 -7.97 -4.89
N THR A 44 2.59 -8.40 -3.65
CA THR A 44 3.42 -9.58 -3.37
C THR A 44 2.90 -10.80 -4.12
N ARG A 45 1.59 -11.08 -4.01
CA ARG A 45 0.96 -12.21 -4.71
C ARG A 45 1.06 -12.08 -6.23
N LEU A 46 0.93 -10.87 -6.76
CA LEU A 46 0.99 -10.62 -8.20
C LEU A 46 2.43 -10.81 -8.73
N ARG A 47 3.44 -10.38 -7.97
CA ARG A 47 4.86 -10.63 -8.28
C ARG A 47 5.22 -12.11 -8.19
N GLU A 48 4.70 -12.83 -7.21
CA GLU A 48 4.82 -14.29 -7.11
C GLU A 48 4.19 -14.96 -8.33
N THR A 49 2.98 -14.56 -8.71
CA THR A 49 2.29 -15.08 -9.91
C THR A 49 3.10 -14.83 -11.18
N ASN A 50 3.65 -13.63 -11.36
CA ASN A 50 4.53 -13.34 -12.50
C ASN A 50 5.80 -14.20 -12.47
N THR A 51 6.36 -14.47 -11.29
CA THR A 51 7.52 -15.35 -11.16
C THR A 51 7.20 -16.78 -11.60
N GLU A 52 6.01 -17.29 -11.24
CA GLU A 52 5.52 -18.60 -11.64
C GLU A 52 5.26 -18.68 -13.15
N LEU A 53 4.62 -17.67 -13.74
CA LEU A 53 4.34 -17.59 -15.18
C LEU A 53 5.61 -17.44 -16.04
N ASN A 54 6.70 -16.94 -15.47
CA ASN A 54 7.99 -16.81 -16.17
C ASN A 54 8.87 -18.08 -16.09
N LYS A 55 8.38 -19.16 -15.45
CA LYS A 55 9.08 -20.45 -15.43
C LYS A 55 9.18 -21.02 -16.85
N GLU A 56 10.22 -21.81 -17.09
CA GLU A 56 10.53 -22.38 -18.41
C GLU A 56 9.37 -23.19 -19.01
N GLU A 57 8.55 -23.81 -18.15
CA GLU A 57 7.34 -24.55 -18.55
C GLU A 57 6.32 -23.68 -19.30
N TYR A 58 6.21 -22.40 -18.95
CA TYR A 58 5.18 -21.48 -19.46
C TYR A 58 5.76 -20.33 -20.31
N ARG A 59 7.09 -20.20 -20.39
CA ARG A 59 7.79 -19.02 -20.93
C ARG A 59 7.38 -18.64 -22.36
N ASP A 60 7.18 -19.64 -23.22
CA ASP A 60 6.85 -19.42 -24.63
C ASP A 60 5.33 -19.53 -24.88
N GLU A 61 4.54 -19.73 -23.84
CA GLU A 61 3.09 -19.84 -23.95
C GLU A 61 2.47 -18.44 -24.02
N GLN A 62 1.75 -18.18 -25.12
CA GLN A 62 1.17 -16.86 -25.38
C GLN A 62 0.31 -16.34 -24.22
N PHE A 63 -0.46 -17.22 -23.57
CA PHE A 63 -1.29 -16.81 -22.43
C PHE A 63 -0.46 -16.35 -21.23
N ALA A 64 0.73 -16.95 -21.01
CA ALA A 64 1.61 -16.58 -19.91
C ALA A 64 2.24 -15.21 -20.16
N VAL A 65 2.67 -14.95 -21.41
CA VAL A 65 3.19 -13.65 -21.84
C VAL A 65 2.13 -12.55 -21.69
N GLU A 66 0.90 -12.80 -22.16
CA GLU A 66 -0.22 -11.85 -22.03
C GLU A 66 -0.57 -11.60 -20.56
N ALA A 67 -0.68 -12.66 -19.74
CA ALA A 67 -0.98 -12.54 -18.32
C ALA A 67 0.09 -11.77 -17.54
N VAL A 68 1.39 -11.99 -17.83
CA VAL A 68 2.48 -11.22 -17.23
C VAL A 68 2.36 -9.74 -17.60
N SER A 69 2.10 -9.43 -18.88
CA SER A 69 1.93 -8.05 -19.35
C SER A 69 0.76 -7.33 -18.67
N GLU A 70 -0.39 -8.00 -18.53
CA GLU A 70 -1.55 -7.46 -17.82
C GLU A 70 -1.25 -7.25 -16.33
N ASN A 71 -0.59 -8.20 -15.68
CA ASN A 71 -0.18 -8.11 -14.28
C ASN A 71 0.81 -6.95 -14.07
N GLU A 72 1.75 -6.72 -14.99
CA GLU A 72 2.67 -5.58 -14.94
C GLU A 72 1.93 -4.23 -15.01
N ALA A 73 0.90 -4.11 -15.86
CA ALA A 73 0.07 -2.90 -15.89
C ALA A 73 -0.66 -2.68 -14.55
N VAL A 74 -1.10 -3.75 -13.89
CA VAL A 74 -1.71 -3.68 -12.55
C VAL A 74 -0.67 -3.29 -11.49
N LEU A 75 0.56 -3.82 -11.56
CA LEU A 75 1.66 -3.45 -10.66
C LEU A 75 2.02 -1.97 -10.77
N GLN A 76 2.15 -1.43 -12.00
CA GLN A 76 2.32 0.01 -12.23
C GLN A 76 1.18 0.80 -11.61
N SER A 77 -0.05 0.24 -11.62
CA SER A 77 -1.18 0.88 -10.98
C SER A 77 -1.07 0.96 -9.46
N TYR A 78 -0.48 -0.05 -8.83
CA TYR A 78 -0.24 -0.07 -7.40
C TYR A 78 0.86 0.90 -6.99
N GLU A 79 1.88 1.11 -7.83
CA GLU A 79 2.95 2.07 -7.59
C GLU A 79 2.42 3.49 -7.44
N TRP A 80 1.68 4.01 -8.42
CA TRP A 80 1.13 5.37 -8.30
C TRP A 80 0.11 5.49 -7.15
N ARG A 81 -0.63 4.42 -6.81
CA ARG A 81 -1.54 4.45 -5.64
C ARG A 81 -0.77 4.63 -4.34
N ARG A 82 0.35 3.93 -4.17
CA ARG A 82 1.23 4.09 -3.01
C ARG A 82 1.81 5.50 -2.93
N GLU A 83 2.20 6.08 -4.07
CA GLU A 83 2.69 7.46 -4.11
C GLU A 83 1.63 8.45 -3.61
N ILE A 84 0.38 8.30 -4.06
CA ILE A 84 -0.74 9.14 -3.63
C ILE A 84 -1.04 8.93 -2.14
N ILE A 85 -1.07 7.68 -1.65
CA ILE A 85 -1.21 7.39 -0.21
C ILE A 85 -0.09 8.05 0.58
N GLY A 86 1.15 7.95 0.11
CA GLY A 86 2.30 8.61 0.74
C GLY A 86 2.15 10.12 0.80
N TYR A 87 1.66 10.74 -0.28
CA TYR A 87 1.34 12.16 -0.30
C TYR A 87 0.24 12.53 0.71
N GLU A 88 -0.84 11.74 0.77
CA GLU A 88 -1.95 11.95 1.70
C GLU A 88 -1.48 11.88 3.16
N LEU A 89 -0.70 10.85 3.50
CA LEU A 89 -0.14 10.68 4.83
C LEU A 89 0.82 11.83 5.20
N ARG A 90 1.65 12.30 4.26
CA ARG A 90 2.49 13.51 4.47
C ARG A 90 1.64 14.76 4.67
N ARG A 91 0.58 14.96 3.89
CA ARG A 91 -0.36 16.10 4.05
C ARG A 91 -1.02 16.10 5.44
N ARG A 92 -1.26 14.92 6.01
CA ARG A 92 -1.81 14.74 7.36
C ARG A 92 -0.77 14.81 8.48
N GLY A 93 0.51 15.02 8.17
CA GLY A 93 1.60 15.08 9.16
C GLY A 93 2.00 13.73 9.73
N LEU A 94 1.70 12.62 9.05
CA LEU A 94 1.92 11.24 9.52
C LEU A 94 3.16 10.58 8.91
N LEU A 95 3.80 11.24 7.95
CA LEU A 95 5.07 10.84 7.35
C LEU A 95 5.96 12.07 7.28
N SER A 96 7.20 11.98 7.77
CA SER A 96 8.17 13.06 7.63
C SER A 96 8.51 13.27 6.15
N MET A 97 8.60 14.54 5.74
CA MET A 97 9.12 14.91 4.44
C MET A 97 10.61 14.53 4.37
N PRO A 98 11.07 13.83 3.32
CA PRO A 98 12.49 13.63 3.12
C PRO A 98 13.14 15.02 2.92
N GLY A 99 13.91 15.47 3.91
CA GLY A 99 14.61 16.76 3.90
C GLY A 99 14.18 17.77 4.98
N VAL A 100 13.15 17.49 5.78
CA VAL A 100 12.83 18.32 6.95
C VAL A 100 13.30 17.57 8.20
N HIS A 101 14.50 17.89 8.67
CA HIS A 101 14.91 17.58 10.04
C HIS A 101 14.01 18.38 10.98
N GLU A 102 12.88 17.82 11.40
CA GLU A 102 12.10 18.36 12.51
C GLU A 102 12.81 18.02 13.83
N GLY A 103 13.78 18.86 14.18
CA GLY A 103 14.22 19.00 15.55
C GLY A 103 13.14 19.69 16.38
N GLN A 104 12.19 18.91 16.93
CA GLN A 104 11.51 19.24 18.17
C GLN A 104 10.70 18.04 18.68
N THR A 105 11.33 17.24 19.53
CA THR A 105 10.61 16.42 20.50
C THR A 105 10.03 17.36 21.56
N PRO A 106 8.71 17.36 21.84
CA PRO A 106 8.23 17.95 23.07
C PRO A 106 8.78 17.11 24.23
N THR A 107 9.69 17.72 24.98
CA THR A 107 10.18 17.31 26.29
C THR A 107 9.00 16.94 27.19
N GLY A 108 8.75 15.65 27.32
CA GLY A 108 8.03 15.07 28.45
C GLY A 108 9.03 14.87 29.58
N ASP A 109 9.05 15.83 30.48
CA ASP A 109 9.74 15.81 31.77
C ASP A 109 9.41 14.52 32.54
N VAL A 110 10.44 13.73 32.85
CA VAL A 110 10.43 12.81 33.99
C VAL A 110 11.78 12.98 34.68
N SER A 111 11.82 14.03 35.49
CA SER A 111 12.86 14.26 36.48
C SER A 111 12.79 13.23 37.63
N SER A 112 13.98 12.92 38.14
CA SER A 112 14.32 12.40 39.48
C SER A 112 14.06 10.91 39.73
N GLU A 113 15.10 10.07 39.69
CA GLU A 113 16.14 9.84 40.72
C GLU A 113 15.61 9.18 42.00
N GLU A 114 15.88 7.89 42.15
CA GLU A 114 16.28 7.27 43.44
C GLU A 114 17.03 5.96 43.10
N SER A 115 18.36 5.99 42.97
CA SER A 115 19.33 5.67 44.04
C SER A 115 19.08 4.35 44.77
N GLY A 116 19.82 3.33 44.33
CA GLY A 116 20.61 2.44 45.18
C GLY A 116 19.87 1.44 46.07
N GLU A 117 20.11 0.15 45.82
CA GLU A 117 20.53 -0.74 46.89
C GLU A 117 21.28 -1.97 46.33
N GLN A 118 22.50 -2.13 46.84
CA GLN A 118 23.32 -3.33 46.70
C GLN A 118 22.79 -4.39 47.68
N GLY A 119 22.84 -5.67 47.31
CA GLY A 119 22.77 -6.75 48.30
C GLY A 119 22.37 -8.13 47.75
N ILE A 120 23.38 -8.99 47.61
CA ILE A 120 23.49 -10.45 47.92
C ILE A 120 22.20 -11.32 47.91
N GLU A 121 22.20 -12.57 47.41
CA GLU A 121 22.95 -13.72 47.96
C GLU A 121 22.81 -14.94 46.99
N LEU A 122 23.84 -15.79 46.89
CA LEU A 122 23.78 -17.13 46.27
C LEU A 122 23.83 -18.20 47.38
#